data_AF-A0A223SA31-F1
#
_entry.id   AF-A0A223SA31-F1
#
_cell.length_a   1.000
_cell.length_b   1.000
_cell.length_c   1.000
_cell.angle_alpha   90.00
_cell.angle_beta   90.00
_cell.angle_gamma   90.00
#
_symmetry.space_group_name_H-M   'P 1'
#
loop_
_entity.id
_entity.type
_entity.pdbx_description
1 polymer ?
#
loop_
_entity_poly.entity_id
_entity_poly.type
_entity_poly.pdbx_seq_one_letter_code
_entity_poly.pdbx_strand_id
1 'polypeptide(L)' 'MGGVPREITEQDLRERCDEILDALERGRPVTVTRGGRRIGDLLLTGRRPATTAKPFTEEDDG' A
#
# COMPACT_ATOMS: atom_id res chain seq x y z
N MET A 1 -14.42 6.14 12.38
CA MET A 1 -13.67 4.87 12.37
C MET A 1 -14.36 3.91 11.41
N GLY A 2 -14.04 3.99 10.12
CA GLY A 2 -14.45 2.98 9.14
C GLY A 2 -13.29 2.03 8.96
N GLY A 3 -13.49 0.73 9.18
CA GLY A 3 -12.47 -0.25 8.86
C GLY A 3 -12.33 -0.39 7.33
N VAL A 4 -11.15 -0.81 6.89
CA VAL A 4 -10.95 -1.20 5.49
C VAL A 4 -11.74 -2.47 5.20
N PRO A 5 -12.57 -2.51 4.14
CA PRO A 5 -13.23 -3.74 3.76
C PRO A 5 -12.19 -4.80 3.33
N ARG A 6 -12.54 -6.08 3.51
CA ARG A 6 -11.65 -7.19 3.13
C ARG A 6 -11.44 -7.29 1.62
N GLU A 7 -12.36 -6.73 0.84
CA GLU A 7 -12.28 -6.68 -0.61
C GLU A 7 -12.35 -5.22 -1.05
N ILE A 8 -11.35 -4.77 -1.80
CA ILE A 8 -11.19 -3.39 -2.26
C ILE A 8 -11.02 -3.35 -3.78
N THR A 9 -11.31 -2.22 -4.40
CA THR A 9 -10.98 -1.98 -5.81
C THR A 9 -9.57 -1.41 -5.96
N GLU A 10 -9.04 -1.40 -7.18
CA GLU A 10 -7.82 -0.64 -7.49
C GLU A 10 -7.96 0.87 -7.22
N GLN A 11 -9.18 1.41 -7.30
CA GLN A 11 -9.46 2.80 -6.97
C GLN A 11 -9.35 3.04 -5.46
N ASP A 12 -9.97 2.18 -4.64
CA ASP A 12 -9.83 2.23 -3.18
C ASP A 12 -8.36 2.14 -2.76
N LEU A 13 -7.58 1.29 -3.43
CA LEU A 13 -6.14 1.17 -3.20
C LEU A 13 -5.39 2.49 -3.42
N ARG A 14 -5.84 3.30 -4.39
CA ARG A 14 -5.26 4.61 -4.70
C ARG A 14 -5.76 5.71 -3.77
N GLU A 15 -7.03 5.69 -3.39
CA GLU A 15 -7.69 6.75 -2.60
C GLU A 15 -7.51 6.57 -1.09
N ARG A 16 -7.30 5.32 -0.62
CA ARG A 16 -7.29 4.95 0.81
C ARG A 16 -6.06 4.14 1.18
N CYS A 17 -4.93 4.39 0.53
CA CYS A 17 -3.73 3.57 0.69
C CYS A 17 -3.23 3.51 2.14
N ASP A 18 -3.31 4.61 2.89
CA ASP A 18 -2.86 4.69 4.28
C ASP A 18 -3.71 3.78 5.19
N GLU A 19 -5.03 3.81 5.04
CA GLU A 19 -5.93 2.93 5.81
C GLU A 19 -5.66 1.46 5.47
N ILE A 20 -5.47 1.15 4.19
CA ILE A 20 -5.19 -0.21 3.71
C ILE A 20 -3.85 -0.70 4.24
N LEU A 21 -2.80 0.12 4.22
CA LEU A 21 -1.50 -0.20 4.79
C LEU A 21 -1.60 -0.45 6.29
N ASP A 22 -2.32 0.39 7.03
CA ASP A 22 -2.57 0.21 8.47
C ASP A 22 -3.31 -1.11 8.76
N ALA A 23 -4.26 -1.51 7.90
CA ALA A 23 -4.90 -2.83 8.01
C ALA A 23 -3.92 -3.98 7.73
N LEU A 24 -3.07 -3.86 6.70
CA LEU A 24 -2.08 -4.85 6.33
C LEU A 24 -0.97 -4.99 7.38
N GLU A 25 -0.53 -3.89 7.99
CA GLU A 25 0.43 -3.84 9.10
C GLU A 25 -0.11 -4.55 10.34
N ARG A 26 -1.42 -4.47 10.58
CA ARG A 26 -2.12 -5.27 11.60
C ARG A 26 -2.29 -6.74 11.23
N GLY A 27 -1.71 -7.18 10.10
CA GLY A 27 -1.79 -8.55 9.61
C GLY A 27 -3.14 -8.90 8.99
N ARG A 28 -3.96 -7.91 8.58
CA ARG A 28 -5.23 -8.17 7.91
C ARG A 28 -5.02 -8.18 6.40
N PRO A 29 -5.07 -9.35 5.73
CA PRO A 29 -4.99 -9.41 4.28
C PRO A 29 -6.21 -8.77 3.63
N VAL A 30 -5.98 -8.14 2.47
CA VAL A 30 -7.02 -7.45 1.70
C VAL A 30 -7.01 -7.96 0.27
N THR A 31 -8.15 -8.38 -0.24
CA THR A 31 -8.30 -8.83 -1.63
C THR A 31 -8.53 -7.62 -2.54
N VAL A 32 -7.74 -7.50 -3.61
CA VAL A 32 -7.91 -6.48 -4.64
C VAL A 32 -8.79 -7.02 -5.77
N THR A 33 -9.70 -6.18 -6.23
CA THR A 33 -10.58 -6.42 -7.37
C THR A 33 -10.41 -5.38 -8.46
N ARG A 34 -10.64 -5.80 -9.69
CA ARG A 34 -10.69 -4.96 -10.88
C ARG A 34 -11.96 -5.27 -11.65
N GLY A 35 -12.83 -4.27 -11.79
CA GLY A 35 -14.12 -4.42 -12.47
C GLY A 35 -14.98 -5.56 -11.90
N GLY A 36 -14.97 -5.75 -10.58
CA GLY A 36 -15.71 -6.83 -9.89
C GLY A 36 -15.05 -8.21 -9.94
N ARG A 37 -13.86 -8.34 -10.56
CA ARG A 37 -13.09 -9.59 -10.58
C ARG A 37 -11.93 -9.52 -9.60
N ARG A 38 -11.78 -10.52 -8.73
CA ARG A 38 -10.59 -10.67 -7.88
C ARG A 38 -9.34 -10.84 -8.72
N ILE A 39 -8.33 -10.02 -8.46
CA ILE A 39 -7.02 -10.05 -9.13
C ILE A 39 -5.90 -10.54 -8.23
N GLY A 40 -6.03 -10.43 -6.90
CA GLY A 40 -5.09 -11.02 -5.96
C GLY A 40 -5.27 -10.50 -4.53
N ASP A 41 -4.54 -11.09 -3.59
CA ASP A 41 -4.52 -10.64 -2.20
C ASP A 41 -3.28 -9.77 -1.94
N LEU A 42 -3.48 -8.65 -1.26
CA LEU A 42 -2.43 -7.83 -0.70
C LEU A 42 -2.05 -8.37 0.69
N LEU A 43 -0.75 -8.56 0.88
CA LEU A 43 -0.11 -9.01 2.11
C LEU A 43 1.14 -8.16 2.32
N LEU A 44 1.37 -7.68 3.54
CA LEU A 44 2.62 -6.99 3.85
C LEU A 44 3.71 -8.02 4.15
N THR A 45 4.63 -8.23 3.21
CA THR A 45 5.73 -9.19 3.34
C THR A 45 6.93 -8.54 4.05
N GLY A 46 6.82 -8.35 5.36
CA GLY A 46 7.94 -8.03 6.24
C GLY A 46 8.44 -6.58 6.24
N ARG A 47 9.22 -6.26 7.28
CA ARG A 47 9.67 -4.92 7.65
C ARG A 47 10.74 -4.40 6.70
N ARG A 48 10.36 -3.60 5.69
CA ARG A 48 11.31 -2.73 5.00
C ARG A 48 11.76 -1.64 5.98
N PRO A 49 13.08 -1.39 6.19
CA PRO A 49 13.47 -0.09 6.72
C PRO A 49 12.91 0.95 5.75
N ALA A 50 12.32 2.03 6.28
CA ALA A 50 11.88 3.14 5.45
C ALA A 50 13.03 3.44 4.49
N THR A 51 12.78 3.38 3.18
CA THR A 51 13.72 3.95 2.23
C THR A 51 13.81 5.41 2.64
N THR A 52 14.85 5.75 3.40
CA THR A 52 15.34 7.10 3.48
C THR A 52 15.48 7.48 2.02
N ALA A 53 14.61 8.39 1.57
CA ALA A 53 14.90 9.16 0.39
C ALA A 53 16.25 9.78 0.70
N LYS A 54 17.31 9.20 0.12
CA LYS A 54 18.60 9.88 0.07
C LYS A 54 18.26 11.21 -0.59
N PRO A 55 18.53 12.37 0.04
CA PRO A 55 18.45 13.60 -0.71
C PRO A 55 19.31 13.37 -1.95
N PHE A 56 18.69 13.55 -3.13
CA PHE A 56 19.43 13.64 -4.37
C PHE A 56 20.22 14.93 -4.22
N THR A 57 21.40 14.86 -3.59
CA THR A 57 22.36 15.95 -3.65
C THR A 57 22.85 15.91 -5.08
N GLU A 58 22.20 16.74 -5.89
CA GLU A 58 22.70 17.29 -7.12
C GLU A 58 24.08 17.90 -6.81
N GLU A 59 25.12 17.09 -6.92
CA GLU A 59 26.47 17.61 -7.15
C GLU A 59 26.50 18.01 -8.63
N ASP A 60 26.02 19.23 -8.87
CA ASP A 60 26.36 20.03 -10.04
C ASP A 60 27.75 20.66 -9.83
N ASP A 61 28.50 20.74 -10.93
CA ASP A 61 29.78 21.44 -11.16
C ASP A 61 31.10 20.72 -10.86
N GLY A 62 31.85 20.49 -11.95
CA GLY A 62 33.23 19.99 -12.00
C GLY A 62 33.66 19.49 -13.37
#